data_AF-A0A6G1GFT5-F1
#
_entry.id   AF-A0A6G1GFT5-F1
#
_cell.length_a   1.000
_cell.length_b   1.000
_cell.length_c   1.000
_cell.angle_alpha   90.00
_cell.angle_beta   90.00
_cell.angle_gamma   90.00
#
_symmetry.space_group_name_H-M   'P 1'
#
loop_
_entity.id
_entity.type
_entity.pdbx_description
1 polymer ?
#
loop_
_entity_poly.entity_id
_entity_poly.type
_entity_poly.pdbx_seq_one_letter_code
_entity_poly.pdbx_strand_id
1 'polypeptide(L)'
;MREKLDPNYQAEQEALRAAREQAKADADAERLRAKLESIGIPEAPFFMGQKEVYLPNIRIALLKTPQHPPSFAKFLVPLTWNKLDLRDYLWNVYGVHAVRVRVYVQLQRVRMDKPREKYPAARRWFRPQSKKFMTIEMDEPFYWPPDPEDFVEWDKDTFDAANKTKIKERDSRMPIGAMEKPAGAADLRALAKKFVTGSEKWTPPTDPFGLDRHLKK
;
A
#
# COMPACT_ATOMS: atom_id res chain seq x y z
N MET A 1 -3.43 76.37 5.46
CA MET A 1 -4.10 75.45 6.40
C MET A 1 -4.68 74.31 5.60
N ARG A 2 -4.23 73.05 5.80
CA ARG A 2 -4.91 71.89 5.20
C ARG A 2 -6.06 71.54 6.12
N GLU A 3 -7.27 71.85 5.66
CA GLU A 3 -8.53 71.50 6.29
C GLU A 3 -8.54 69.99 6.55
N LYS A 4 -8.59 69.58 7.81
CA LYS A 4 -8.68 68.17 8.16
C LYS A 4 -10.09 67.73 7.79
N LEU A 5 -10.20 66.95 6.71
CA LEU A 5 -11.44 66.32 6.27
C LEU A 5 -12.13 65.62 7.44
N ASP A 6 -13.46 65.76 7.53
CA ASP A 6 -14.26 65.16 8.59
C ASP A 6 -14.01 63.63 8.68
N PRO A 7 -13.85 63.08 9.89
CA PRO A 7 -13.57 61.64 10.09
C PRO A 7 -14.61 60.72 9.44
N ASN A 8 -15.88 61.15 9.45
CA ASN A 8 -16.98 60.39 8.84
C ASN A 8 -16.86 60.30 7.31
N TYR A 9 -16.41 61.37 6.65
CA TYR A 9 -16.23 61.37 5.19
C TYR A 9 -15.08 60.47 4.76
N GLN A 10 -14.00 60.39 5.56
CA GLN A 10 -12.90 59.47 5.29
C GLN A 10 -13.36 58.01 5.42
N ALA A 11 -14.13 57.69 6.46
CA ALA A 11 -14.68 56.34 6.65
C ALA A 11 -15.63 55.93 5.51
N GLU A 12 -16.48 56.85 5.02
CA GLU A 12 -17.35 56.60 3.87
C GLU A 12 -16.57 56.34 2.58
N GLN A 13 -15.50 57.11 2.31
CA GLN A 13 -14.63 56.92 1.15
C GLN A 13 -13.86 55.60 1.19
N GLU A 14 -13.41 55.19 2.38
CA GLU A 14 -12.74 53.90 2.58
C GLU A 14 -13.71 52.73 2.38
N ALA A 15 -14.94 52.84 2.89
CA ALA A 15 -15.98 51.83 2.67
C ALA A 15 -16.34 51.69 1.17
N LEU A 16 -16.43 52.81 0.45
CA LEU A 16 -16.75 52.84 -0.99
C LEU A 16 -15.61 52.28 -1.84
N ARG A 17 -14.36 52.48 -1.42
CA ARG A 17 -13.17 51.84 -2.03
C ARG A 17 -13.15 50.33 -1.76
N ALA A 18 -13.35 49.91 -0.51
CA ALA A 18 -13.42 48.51 -0.15
C ALA A 18 -14.53 47.77 -0.91
N ALA A 19 -15.72 48.38 -1.04
CA ALA A 19 -16.82 47.82 -1.82
C ALA A 19 -16.49 47.72 -3.33
N ARG A 20 -15.79 48.71 -3.90
CA ARG A 20 -15.30 48.65 -5.29
C ARG A 20 -14.24 47.57 -5.49
N GLU A 21 -13.35 47.39 -4.52
CA GLU A 21 -12.34 46.34 -4.56
C GLU A 21 -12.98 44.95 -4.45
N GLN A 22 -13.96 44.78 -3.57
CA GLN A 22 -14.77 43.55 -3.49
C GLN A 22 -15.50 43.27 -4.81
N ALA A 23 -16.21 44.25 -5.37
CA ALA A 23 -16.91 44.08 -6.64
C ALA A 23 -15.96 43.75 -7.81
N LYS A 24 -14.74 44.30 -7.81
CA LYS A 24 -13.72 43.95 -8.80
C LYS A 24 -13.20 42.52 -8.60
N ALA A 25 -12.97 42.11 -7.36
CA ALA A 25 -12.56 40.74 -7.04
C ALA A 25 -13.63 39.71 -7.44
N ASP A 26 -14.92 40.02 -7.19
CA ASP A 26 -16.05 39.19 -7.58
C ASP A 26 -16.15 39.06 -9.12
N ALA A 27 -16.00 40.17 -9.84
CA ALA A 27 -16.02 40.18 -11.31
C ALA A 27 -14.83 39.43 -11.93
N ASP A 28 -13.64 39.55 -11.34
CA ASP A 28 -12.46 38.81 -11.78
C ASP A 28 -12.61 37.30 -11.48
N ALA A 29 -13.27 36.93 -10.37
CA ALA A 29 -13.62 35.54 -10.06
C ALA A 29 -14.65 34.95 -11.05
N GLU A 30 -15.68 35.70 -11.42
CA GLU A 30 -16.64 35.29 -12.47
C GLU A 30 -15.97 35.09 -13.84
N ARG A 31 -15.05 35.98 -14.23
CA ARG A 31 -14.26 35.82 -15.45
C ARG A 31 -13.40 34.55 -15.43
N LEU A 32 -12.80 34.26 -14.28
CA LEU A 32 -11.98 33.06 -14.08
C LEU A 32 -12.84 31.79 -14.18
N ARG A 33 -14.03 31.79 -13.56
CA ARG A 33 -15.01 30.71 -13.67
C ARG A 33 -15.45 30.46 -15.10
N ALA A 34 -15.89 31.50 -15.81
CA ALA A 34 -16.29 31.38 -17.21
C ALA A 34 -15.14 30.88 -18.10
N LYS A 35 -13.90 31.31 -17.83
CA LYS A 35 -12.71 30.80 -18.51
C LYS A 35 -12.47 29.33 -18.21
N LEU A 36 -12.57 28.89 -16.95
CA LEU A 36 -12.40 27.49 -16.56
C LEU A 36 -13.48 26.59 -17.17
N GLU A 37 -14.74 27.04 -17.16
CA GLU A 37 -15.85 26.37 -17.84
C GLU A 37 -15.61 26.25 -19.34
N SER A 38 -15.10 27.31 -19.99
CA SER A 38 -14.76 27.27 -21.42
C SER A 38 -13.63 26.28 -21.76
N ILE A 39 -12.73 26.01 -20.80
CA ILE A 39 -11.66 25.02 -20.91
C ILE A 39 -12.20 23.60 -20.58
N GLY A 40 -13.40 23.49 -20.01
CA GLY A 40 -14.02 22.24 -19.61
C GLY A 40 -13.48 21.69 -18.28
N ILE A 41 -12.87 22.53 -17.44
CA ILE A 41 -12.42 22.12 -16.11
C ILE A 41 -13.58 22.32 -15.14
N PRO A 42 -14.16 21.25 -14.55
CA PRO A 42 -15.26 21.39 -13.61
C PRO A 42 -14.81 22.14 -12.33
N GLU A 43 -15.69 22.97 -11.77
CA GLU A 43 -15.43 23.61 -10.47
C GLU A 43 -15.37 22.54 -9.38
N ALA A 44 -14.38 22.66 -8.49
CA ALA A 44 -14.22 21.70 -7.41
C ALA A 44 -15.43 21.75 -6.45
N PRO A 45 -16.03 20.61 -6.10
CA PRO A 45 -17.21 20.55 -5.21
C PRO A 45 -16.87 20.78 -3.73
N PHE A 46 -15.64 21.23 -3.42
CA PHE A 46 -15.15 21.50 -2.08
C PHE A 46 -14.25 22.74 -2.07
N PHE A 47 -14.07 23.33 -0.89
CA PHE A 47 -13.16 24.47 -0.73
C PHE A 47 -11.71 24.07 -1.01
N MET A 48 -11.10 24.75 -1.98
CA MET A 48 -9.71 24.57 -2.36
C MET A 48 -8.78 25.25 -1.35
N GLY A 49 -7.61 24.67 -1.14
CA GLY A 49 -6.56 25.29 -0.34
C GLY A 49 -5.94 26.49 -1.04
N GLN A 50 -5.49 27.48 -0.28
CA GLN A 50 -4.78 28.65 -0.82
C GLN A 50 -3.32 28.35 -1.20
N LYS A 51 -2.76 27.25 -0.67
CA LYS A 51 -1.37 26.89 -0.92
C LYS A 51 -1.25 26.08 -2.20
N GLU A 52 -0.75 26.71 -3.24
CA GLU A 52 -0.53 26.09 -4.53
C GLU A 52 0.74 25.24 -4.52
N VAL A 53 0.63 23.98 -4.95
CA VAL A 53 1.75 23.06 -5.11
C VAL A 53 1.80 22.59 -6.56
N TYR A 54 2.61 23.28 -7.36
CA TYR A 54 2.70 23.04 -8.81
C TYR A 54 3.35 21.70 -9.18
N LEU A 55 4.35 21.25 -8.40
CA LEU A 55 5.14 20.06 -8.70
C LEU A 55 5.18 19.12 -7.49
N PRO A 56 4.10 18.36 -7.23
CA PRO A 56 4.04 17.49 -6.07
C PRO A 56 4.94 16.25 -6.26
N ASN A 57 5.95 16.08 -5.39
CA ASN A 57 6.82 14.89 -5.39
C ASN A 57 6.24 13.81 -4.47
N ILE A 58 5.26 13.08 -4.97
CA ILE A 58 4.44 12.14 -4.20
C ILE A 58 4.12 10.90 -5.02
N ARG A 59 3.87 9.81 -4.32
CA ARG A 59 3.39 8.56 -4.91
C ARG A 59 2.26 8.02 -4.05
N ILE A 60 1.12 7.81 -4.67
CA ILE A 60 0.00 7.10 -4.08
C ILE A 60 -0.13 5.76 -4.80
N ALA A 61 -0.48 4.71 -4.06
CA ALA A 61 -0.74 3.41 -4.65
C ALA A 61 -2.18 3.01 -4.37
N LEU A 62 -2.95 2.81 -5.44
CA LEU A 62 -4.29 2.24 -5.38
C LEU A 62 -4.19 0.74 -5.04
N LEU A 63 -4.94 0.29 -4.04
CA LEU A 63 -4.88 -1.06 -3.52
C LEU A 63 -6.13 -1.84 -3.93
N LYS A 64 -5.93 -3.09 -4.38
CA LYS A 64 -7.02 -4.02 -4.67
C LYS A 64 -7.67 -4.47 -3.35
N THR A 65 -8.95 -4.15 -3.19
CA THR A 65 -9.73 -4.48 -1.98
C THR A 65 -11.06 -5.13 -2.33
N PRO A 66 -11.10 -6.46 -2.51
CA PRO A 66 -12.32 -7.17 -2.94
C PRO A 66 -13.44 -7.16 -1.89
N GLN A 67 -13.13 -6.84 -0.64
CA GLN A 67 -14.09 -6.78 0.47
C GLN A 67 -14.86 -5.45 0.53
N HIS A 68 -14.38 -4.42 -0.16
CA HIS A 68 -15.02 -3.11 -0.14
C HIS A 68 -16.08 -3.02 -1.26
N PRO A 69 -17.17 -2.28 -1.04
CA PRO A 69 -18.11 -2.00 -2.11
C PRO A 69 -17.42 -1.24 -3.25
N PRO A 70 -17.94 -1.31 -4.49
CA PRO A 70 -17.35 -0.66 -5.67
C PRO A 70 -17.25 0.88 -5.57
N SER A 71 -18.07 1.49 -4.71
CA SER A 71 -18.00 2.93 -4.41
C SER A 71 -16.80 3.31 -3.52
N PHE A 72 -16.05 2.34 -3.00
CA PHE A 72 -14.92 2.57 -2.13
C PHE A 72 -13.60 2.20 -2.81
N ALA A 73 -12.63 3.10 -2.75
CA ALA A 73 -11.26 2.83 -3.17
C ALA A 73 -10.29 3.06 -2.01
N LYS A 74 -9.22 2.27 -1.95
CA LYS A 74 -8.23 2.33 -0.87
C LYS A 74 -6.85 2.64 -1.42
N PHE A 75 -6.19 3.60 -0.81
CA PHE A 75 -4.86 4.07 -1.20
C PHE A 75 -3.85 3.88 -0.07
N LEU A 76 -2.64 3.47 -0.44
CA LEU A 76 -1.45 3.68 0.38
C LEU A 76 -0.89 5.06 0.04
N VAL A 77 -0.73 5.89 1.05
CA VAL A 77 -0.28 7.29 0.89
C VAL A 77 0.95 7.58 1.77
N PRO A 78 1.69 8.66 1.49
CA PRO A 78 2.76 9.13 2.38
C PRO A 78 2.25 9.45 3.80
N LEU A 79 3.10 9.29 4.81
CA LEU A 79 2.69 9.52 6.21
C LEU A 79 2.33 10.98 6.48
N THR A 80 2.97 11.91 5.76
CA THR A 80 2.79 13.37 5.87
C THR A 80 1.47 13.89 5.30
N TRP A 81 0.76 13.09 4.51
CA TRP A 81 -0.42 13.51 3.75
C TRP A 81 -1.68 13.67 4.58
N ASN A 82 -2.45 14.75 4.39
CA ASN A 82 -3.75 14.92 5.01
C ASN A 82 -4.91 14.37 4.15
N LYS A 83 -6.11 14.27 4.75
CA LYS A 83 -7.37 13.92 4.08
C LYS A 83 -7.71 14.90 2.96
N LEU A 84 -7.50 16.18 3.23
CA LEU A 84 -7.79 17.27 2.31
C LEU A 84 -6.85 17.19 1.10
N ASP A 85 -5.57 16.96 1.34
CA ASP A 85 -4.56 16.80 0.28
C ASP A 85 -4.90 15.64 -0.67
N LEU A 86 -5.34 14.48 -0.15
CA LEU A 86 -5.74 13.36 -1.02
C LEU A 86 -6.97 13.71 -1.85
N ARG A 87 -7.99 14.35 -1.26
CA ARG A 87 -9.21 14.76 -1.97
C ARG A 87 -8.87 15.75 -3.09
N ASP A 88 -8.11 16.78 -2.77
CA ASP A 88 -7.63 17.81 -3.70
C ASP A 88 -6.80 17.19 -4.83
N TYR A 89 -5.87 16.30 -4.49
CA TYR A 89 -5.02 15.65 -5.47
C TYR A 89 -5.79 14.75 -6.44
N LEU A 90 -6.76 13.96 -5.94
CA LEU A 90 -7.57 13.10 -6.80
C LEU A 90 -8.44 13.90 -7.76
N TRP A 91 -8.96 15.04 -7.31
CA TRP A 91 -9.72 15.95 -8.16
C TRP A 91 -8.83 16.60 -9.23
N ASN A 92 -7.74 17.27 -8.84
CA ASN A 92 -6.91 18.04 -9.75
C ASN A 92 -6.10 17.19 -10.73
N VAL A 93 -5.64 16.00 -10.30
CA VAL A 93 -4.75 15.15 -11.12
C VAL A 93 -5.51 14.05 -11.86
N TYR A 94 -6.53 13.46 -11.24
CA TYR A 94 -7.26 12.33 -11.82
C TYR A 94 -8.72 12.65 -12.18
N GLY A 95 -9.24 13.83 -11.84
CA GLY A 95 -10.65 14.17 -12.06
C GLY A 95 -11.63 13.35 -11.21
N VAL A 96 -11.16 12.68 -10.15
CA VAL A 96 -12.00 11.79 -9.32
C VAL A 96 -12.59 12.58 -8.16
N HIS A 97 -13.93 12.57 -8.07
CA HIS A 97 -14.63 13.17 -6.94
C HIS A 97 -14.67 12.22 -5.73
N ALA A 98 -14.06 12.65 -4.63
CA ALA A 98 -14.02 11.91 -3.38
C ALA A 98 -14.96 12.55 -2.32
N VAL A 99 -16.18 12.02 -2.21
CA VAL A 99 -17.23 12.46 -1.27
C VAL A 99 -16.69 12.48 0.15
N ARG A 100 -16.11 11.37 0.61
CA ARG A 100 -15.59 11.23 1.96
C ARG A 100 -14.25 10.51 1.98
N VAL A 101 -13.33 10.99 2.80
CA VAL A 101 -12.02 10.37 2.99
C VAL A 101 -11.86 9.90 4.44
N ARG A 102 -11.67 8.59 4.61
CA ARG A 102 -11.35 7.94 5.88
C ARG A 102 -9.87 7.62 5.91
N VAL A 103 -9.23 7.78 7.07
CA VAL A 103 -7.79 7.60 7.22
C VAL A 103 -7.51 6.76 8.43
N TYR A 104 -6.57 5.83 8.29
CA TYR A 104 -6.00 5.13 9.42
C TYR A 104 -4.49 4.91 9.20
N VAL A 105 -3.75 4.90 10.30
CA VAL A 105 -2.30 4.68 10.29
C VAL A 105 -2.03 3.30 10.90
N GLN A 106 -1.46 2.41 10.11
CA GLN A 106 -1.11 1.07 10.56
C GLN A 106 0.32 1.04 11.08
N LEU A 107 0.46 0.78 12.39
CA LEU A 107 1.76 0.54 13.00
C LEU A 107 2.36 -0.75 12.46
N GLN A 108 3.65 -0.71 12.13
CA GLN A 108 4.41 -1.89 11.74
C GLN A 108 4.95 -2.62 12.98
N ARG A 109 5.07 -3.95 12.88
CA ARG A 109 5.70 -4.78 13.92
C ARG A 109 7.18 -4.40 14.09
N VAL A 110 7.68 -4.45 15.32
CA VAL A 110 9.11 -4.25 15.62
C VAL A 110 9.88 -5.39 14.97
N ARG A 111 11.03 -5.07 14.36
CA ARG A 111 11.90 -6.05 13.70
C ARG A 111 13.33 -5.88 14.21
N MET A 112 14.07 -6.98 14.22
CA MET A 112 15.54 -6.92 14.24
C MET A 112 15.95 -6.69 12.78
N ASP A 113 16.84 -5.73 12.54
CA ASP A 113 17.40 -5.33 11.23
C ASP A 113 16.60 -4.35 10.36
N LYS A 114 17.23 -3.21 10.06
CA LYS A 114 16.68 -2.19 9.17
C LYS A 114 16.80 -2.66 7.71
N PRO A 115 15.69 -2.73 6.93
CA PRO A 115 15.64 -3.32 5.58
C PRO A 115 16.55 -2.71 4.50
N ARG A 116 17.35 -1.70 4.81
CA ARG A 116 18.25 -0.98 3.89
C ARG A 116 19.67 -0.82 4.45
N GLU A 117 19.98 -1.46 5.57
CA GLU A 117 21.31 -1.41 6.15
C GLU A 117 22.19 -2.46 5.45
N LYS A 118 23.38 -2.04 4.99
CA LYS A 118 24.30 -2.88 4.19
C LYS A 118 24.78 -4.11 4.97
N TYR A 119 24.80 -3.99 6.29
CA TYR A 119 25.12 -5.08 7.21
C TYR A 119 23.96 -5.22 8.19
N PRO A 120 23.46 -6.45 8.46
CA PRO A 120 22.50 -6.66 9.53
C PRO A 120 23.17 -6.26 10.84
N ALA A 121 22.71 -5.16 11.44
CA ALA A 121 23.15 -4.72 12.75
C ALA A 121 22.54 -5.66 13.79
N ALA A 122 23.19 -6.80 13.99
CA ALA A 122 22.77 -7.82 14.93
C ALA A 122 22.40 -7.15 16.26
N ARG A 123 21.16 -7.41 16.73
CA ARG A 123 20.59 -6.99 18.02
C ARG A 123 19.99 -5.58 18.13
N ARG A 124 19.91 -4.78 17.07
CA ARG A 124 19.16 -3.51 17.15
C ARG A 124 17.69 -3.70 16.79
N TRP A 125 16.83 -3.74 17.82
CA TRP A 125 15.39 -3.65 17.64
C TRP A 125 15.02 -2.26 17.15
N PHE A 126 14.30 -2.19 16.03
CA PHE A 126 13.74 -0.94 15.54
C PHE A 126 12.32 -1.16 15.03
N ARG A 127 11.53 -0.10 15.04
CA ARG A 127 10.20 -0.10 14.44
C ARG A 127 10.27 0.56 13.06
N PRO A 128 9.83 -0.12 11.98
CA PRO A 128 9.68 0.51 10.69
C PRO A 128 8.66 1.66 10.74
N GLN A 129 8.78 2.59 9.78
CA GLN A 129 7.80 3.67 9.62
C GLN A 129 6.39 3.11 9.44
N SER A 130 5.41 3.75 10.07
CA SER A 130 4.00 3.37 9.95
C SER A 130 3.50 3.59 8.54
N LYS A 131 2.58 2.74 8.08
CA LYS A 131 1.95 2.88 6.76
C LYS A 131 0.62 3.61 6.92
N LYS A 132 0.40 4.65 6.12
CA LYS A 132 -0.84 5.41 6.13
C LYS A 132 -1.72 4.95 4.99
N PHE A 133 -2.96 4.59 5.34
CA PHE A 133 -3.96 4.17 4.38
C PHE A 133 -5.12 5.16 4.41
N MET A 134 -5.64 5.47 3.23
CA MET A 134 -6.84 6.27 3.09
C MET A 134 -7.86 5.49 2.26
N THR A 135 -9.09 5.46 2.72
CA THR A 135 -10.22 4.90 1.96
C THR A 135 -11.12 6.06 1.58
N ILE A 136 -11.44 6.15 0.29
CA ILE A 136 -12.35 7.16 -0.24
C ILE A 136 -13.70 6.54 -0.56
N GLU A 137 -14.75 7.32 -0.37
CA GLU A 137 -16.10 7.10 -0.88
C GLU A 137 -16.23 7.96 -2.15
N MET A 138 -16.50 7.33 -3.29
CA MET A 138 -16.62 7.95 -4.62
C MET A 138 -18.07 7.93 -5.10
N ASP A 139 -18.43 8.89 -5.94
CA ASP A 139 -19.75 8.91 -6.59
C ASP A 139 -19.87 7.82 -7.66
N GLU A 140 -18.83 7.68 -8.47
CA GLU A 140 -18.78 6.68 -9.53
C GLU A 140 -18.21 5.35 -9.00
N PRO A 141 -18.89 4.22 -9.23
CA PRO A 141 -18.39 2.92 -8.80
C PRO A 141 -17.21 2.49 -9.68
N PHE A 142 -16.19 1.93 -9.03
CA PHE A 142 -15.03 1.36 -9.70
C PHE A 142 -14.91 -0.14 -9.42
N TYR A 143 -14.77 -0.91 -10.50
CA TYR A 143 -14.46 -2.33 -10.43
C TYR A 143 -13.04 -2.58 -10.92
N TRP A 144 -12.29 -3.35 -10.14
CA TRP A 144 -11.00 -3.83 -10.62
C TRP A 144 -11.19 -4.78 -11.78
N PRO A 145 -10.31 -4.73 -12.80
CA PRO A 145 -10.28 -5.78 -13.80
C PRO A 145 -10.07 -7.15 -13.13
N PRO A 146 -10.61 -8.22 -13.74
CA PRO A 146 -10.34 -9.56 -13.28
C PRO A 146 -8.82 -9.82 -13.32
N ASP A 147 -8.36 -10.67 -12.41
CA ASP A 147 -6.96 -11.11 -12.45
C ASP A 147 -6.72 -11.91 -13.75
N PRO A 148 -5.54 -11.76 -14.37
CA PRO A 148 -5.19 -12.55 -15.54
C PRO A 148 -5.14 -14.04 -15.15
N GLU A 149 -5.52 -14.91 -16.10
CA GLU A 149 -5.46 -16.37 -15.90
C GLU A 149 -4.01 -16.84 -15.73
N ASP A 150 -3.12 -16.28 -16.55
CA ASP A 150 -1.69 -16.60 -16.56
C ASP A 150 -0.84 -15.42 -16.06
N PHE A 151 0.08 -15.72 -15.13
CA PHE A 151 1.01 -14.74 -14.55
C PHE A 151 2.45 -14.91 -15.07
N VAL A 152 2.60 -15.38 -16.30
CA VAL A 152 3.92 -15.70 -16.90
C VAL A 152 4.81 -14.44 -16.99
N GLU A 153 4.24 -13.30 -17.38
CA GLU A 153 4.98 -12.02 -17.47
C GLU A 153 5.51 -11.54 -16.11
N TRP A 154 4.94 -12.03 -15.02
CA TRP A 154 5.35 -11.71 -13.65
C TRP A 154 6.16 -12.82 -12.98
N ASP A 155 6.55 -13.87 -13.71
CA ASP A 155 7.37 -14.99 -13.22
C ASP A 155 6.88 -15.58 -11.88
N LYS A 156 5.56 -15.73 -11.74
CA LYS A 156 4.92 -16.12 -10.48
C LYS A 156 5.43 -17.47 -9.95
N ASP A 157 5.63 -18.45 -10.83
CA ASP A 157 6.10 -19.78 -10.45
C ASP A 157 7.48 -19.75 -9.80
N THR A 158 8.40 -18.98 -10.39
CA THR A 158 9.75 -18.79 -9.86
C THR A 158 9.71 -18.06 -8.52
N PHE A 159 8.88 -17.02 -8.41
CA PHE A 159 8.67 -16.27 -7.17
C PHE A 159 8.11 -17.17 -6.05
N ASP A 160 7.12 -18.01 -6.37
CA ASP A 160 6.49 -18.92 -5.43
C ASP A 160 7.44 -20.05 -5.00
N ALA A 161 8.22 -20.61 -5.93
CA ALA A 161 9.27 -21.58 -5.62
C ALA A 161 10.32 -20.97 -4.67
N ALA A 162 10.79 -19.75 -4.95
CA ALA A 162 11.75 -19.05 -4.11
C ALA A 162 11.18 -18.68 -2.72
N ASN A 163 9.89 -18.39 -2.62
CA ASN A 163 9.25 -18.17 -1.32
C ASN A 163 9.10 -19.46 -0.53
N LYS A 164 8.74 -20.56 -1.18
CA LYS A 164 8.64 -21.88 -0.54
C LYS A 164 9.99 -22.33 0.03
N THR A 165 11.09 -22.14 -0.69
CA THR A 165 12.44 -22.46 -0.19
C THR A 165 12.81 -21.60 1.01
N LYS A 166 12.57 -20.29 0.96
CA LYS A 166 12.81 -19.37 2.11
C LYS A 166 12.01 -19.76 3.35
N ILE A 167 10.75 -20.15 3.18
CA ILE A 167 9.90 -20.60 4.28
C ILE A 167 10.45 -21.91 4.88
N LYS A 168 10.80 -22.89 4.04
CA LYS A 168 11.40 -24.16 4.49
C LYS A 168 12.72 -23.95 5.23
N GLU A 169 13.61 -23.10 4.73
CA GLU A 169 14.87 -22.77 5.39
C GLU A 169 14.66 -22.05 6.74
N ARG A 170 13.67 -21.15 6.80
CA ARG A 170 13.30 -20.49 8.06
C ARG A 170 12.80 -21.53 9.07
N ASP A 171 11.90 -22.41 8.63
CA ASP A 171 11.27 -23.39 9.50
C ASP A 171 12.26 -24.47 9.94
N SER A 172 13.21 -24.88 9.08
CA SER A 172 14.29 -25.81 9.46
C SER A 172 15.27 -25.20 10.47
N ARG A 173 15.45 -23.87 10.45
CA ARG A 173 16.28 -23.13 11.43
C ARG A 173 15.57 -22.91 12.76
N MET A 174 14.25 -22.99 12.81
CA MET A 174 13.45 -22.86 14.04
C MET A 174 12.45 -24.03 14.16
N PRO A 175 12.92 -25.26 14.46
CA PRO A 175 12.04 -26.41 14.61
C PRO A 175 11.24 -26.31 15.91
N ILE A 176 10.10 -25.62 15.86
CA ILE A 176 9.09 -25.67 16.92
C ILE A 176 8.26 -26.94 16.68
N GLY A 177 8.71 -28.05 17.26
CA GLY A 177 7.90 -29.24 17.58
C GLY A 177 7.52 -30.20 16.43
N ALA A 178 7.51 -29.77 15.17
CA ALA A 178 7.15 -30.64 14.04
C ALA A 178 8.15 -30.50 12.88
N MET A 179 9.15 -31.38 12.87
CA MET A 179 10.00 -31.55 11.70
C MET A 179 9.16 -32.17 10.57
N GLU A 180 9.29 -31.66 9.34
CA GLU A 180 8.71 -32.33 8.17
C GLU A 180 9.22 -33.77 8.14
N LYS A 181 8.33 -34.72 7.81
CA LYS A 181 8.71 -36.13 7.73
C LYS A 181 9.83 -36.28 6.70
N PRO A 182 10.92 -37.01 7.01
CA PRO A 182 11.99 -37.22 6.06
C PRO A 182 11.47 -37.95 4.81
N ALA A 183 12.12 -37.71 3.67
CA ALA A 183 11.87 -38.48 2.46
C ALA A 183 12.05 -39.98 2.77
N GLY A 184 11.06 -40.81 2.39
CA GLY A 184 11.02 -42.25 2.72
C GLY A 184 10.28 -42.61 4.02
N ALA A 185 9.76 -41.64 4.78
CA ALA A 185 8.96 -41.95 5.97
C ALA A 185 7.68 -42.76 5.67
N ALA A 186 7.11 -42.62 4.46
CA ALA A 186 5.98 -43.42 4.02
C ALA A 186 6.37 -44.89 3.80
N ASP A 187 7.51 -45.12 3.15
CA ASP A 187 8.03 -46.46 2.87
C ASP A 187 8.44 -47.18 4.15
N LEU A 188 9.12 -46.47 5.06
CA LEU A 188 9.45 -46.98 6.39
C LEU A 188 8.21 -47.32 7.21
N ARG A 189 7.14 -46.50 7.13
CA ARG A 189 5.86 -46.81 7.79
C ARG A 189 5.17 -48.01 7.19
N ALA A 190 5.18 -48.14 5.86
CA ALA A 190 4.62 -49.30 5.17
C ALA A 190 5.37 -50.58 5.57
N LEU A 191 6.70 -50.53 5.59
CA LEU A 191 7.57 -51.63 6.00
C LEU A 191 7.40 -51.98 7.49
N ALA A 192 7.29 -50.97 8.36
CA ALA A 192 6.99 -51.19 9.79
C ALA A 192 5.64 -51.88 9.98
N LYS A 193 4.60 -51.49 9.23
CA LYS A 193 3.30 -52.16 9.28
C LYS A 193 3.41 -53.64 8.88
N LYS A 194 4.16 -53.96 7.83
CA LYS A 194 4.39 -55.34 7.37
C LYS A 194 5.10 -56.22 8.39
N PHE A 195 6.05 -55.66 9.15
CA PHE A 195 6.70 -56.37 10.25
C PHE A 195 5.75 -56.59 11.43
N VAL A 196 4.94 -55.59 11.78
CA VAL A 196 3.95 -55.71 12.87
C VAL A 196 2.87 -56.75 12.54
N THR A 197 2.41 -56.81 11.29
CA THR A 197 1.46 -57.84 10.83
C THR A 197 2.09 -59.21 10.64
N GLY A 198 3.41 -59.36 10.77
CA GLY A 198 4.12 -60.63 10.64
C GLY A 198 4.30 -61.13 9.19
N SER A 199 4.00 -60.30 8.19
CA SER A 199 4.13 -60.66 6.77
C SER A 199 5.59 -60.76 6.29
N GLU A 200 6.48 -60.01 6.91
CA GLU A 200 7.92 -60.04 6.63
C GLU A 200 8.67 -60.19 7.97
N LYS A 201 9.75 -60.98 7.97
CA LYS A 201 10.63 -61.16 9.14
C LYS A 201 11.87 -60.31 8.98
N TRP A 202 12.20 -59.53 10.02
CA TRP A 202 13.42 -58.71 10.02
C TRP A 202 14.67 -59.59 9.88
N THR A 203 15.55 -59.22 8.96
CA THR A 203 16.86 -59.84 8.76
C THR A 203 17.94 -58.76 8.74
N PRO A 204 19.13 -59.05 9.31
CA PRO A 204 20.23 -58.10 9.26
C PRO A 204 20.70 -57.89 7.81
N PRO A 205 21.16 -56.69 7.44
CA PRO A 205 21.79 -56.47 6.15
C PRO A 205 23.00 -57.38 6.00
N THR A 206 23.15 -58.06 4.86
CA THR A 206 24.33 -58.87 4.53
C THR A 206 25.60 -58.04 4.46
N ASP A 207 25.48 -56.75 4.16
CA ASP A 207 26.56 -55.78 4.20
C ASP A 207 26.20 -54.64 5.18
N PRO A 208 26.63 -54.73 6.45
CA PRO A 208 26.29 -53.74 7.47
C PRO A 208 27.00 -52.39 7.26
N PHE A 209 28.06 -52.34 6.44
CA PHE A 209 28.87 -51.14 6.21
C PHE A 209 28.74 -50.55 4.80
N GLY A 210 28.05 -51.22 3.88
CA GLY A 210 27.90 -50.78 2.50
C GLY A 210 29.19 -50.88 1.67
N LEU A 211 30.18 -51.65 2.15
CA LEU A 211 31.51 -51.77 1.57
C LEU A 211 31.53 -52.64 0.30
N ASP A 212 30.53 -53.50 0.09
CA ASP A 212 30.50 -54.45 -1.03
C ASP A 212 29.90 -53.86 -2.32
N ARG A 213 29.32 -52.65 -2.27
CA ARG A 213 28.64 -52.02 -3.42
C ARG A 213 29.58 -51.60 -4.57
N HIS A 214 30.90 -51.63 -4.35
CA HIS A 214 31.91 -51.24 -5.33
C HIS A 214 32.81 -52.40 -5.81
N LEU A 215 32.59 -53.63 -5.36
CA LEU A 215 33.47 -54.78 -5.64
C LEU A 215 32.95 -55.77 -6.69
N LYS A 216 31.87 -55.44 -7.41
CA LYS A 216 31.43 -56.21 -8.58
C LYS A 216 31.77 -55.48 -9.88
N LYS A 217 32.92 -55.85 -10.47
CA LYS A 217 33.15 -55.80 -11.93
C LYS A 217 32.63 -57.08 -12.55
#